data_AF-X1FIK3-F1
#
_entry.id   AF-X1FIK3-F1
#
_cell.length_a   1.000
_cell.length_b   1.000
_cell.length_c   1.000
_cell.angle_alpha   90.00
_cell.angle_beta   90.00
_cell.angle_gamma   90.00
#
_symmetry.space_group_name_H-M   'P 1'
#
loop_
_entity.id
_entity.type
_entity.pdbx_description
1 polymer ?
#
loop_
_entity_poly.entity_id
_entity_poly.type
_entity_poly.pdbx_seq_one_letter_code
_entity_poly.pdbx_strand_id
1 'polypeptide(L)'
;VNASIPGGQSRLVAISGPTVSPPAAISAATDVLLVNPTSYEDLADALAAAATQCPNCYECNTETGACEPKDCDDSDPCTIDSCDPQTGNCVHTPKDCDDGDPCTIDSCDPQTGNCVNTPIDCDDSDPCTDDSCVAGQCQNTAKNCDDGDPCTIDSCDPQTGNCVNTPIDCDDSDECTTDSCVAGQCVNEEIPDCRCEECYETVTQTIVSDDSGTTTYVIYSENFSVPFVAFLAWEPTTDATPSSWDTQLNYDFSGSGADWIWESYRVQD
;
A
#
# COMPACT_ATOMS: atom_id res chain seq x y z
N VAL A 1 5.68 -47.24 -65.16
CA VAL A 1 6.70 -46.15 -65.16
C VAL A 1 7.02 -45.86 -63.71
N ASN A 2 8.30 -45.88 -63.29
CA ASN A 2 8.66 -45.52 -61.92
C ASN A 2 8.71 -43.99 -61.81
N ALA A 3 7.72 -43.40 -61.16
CA ALA A 3 7.77 -42.01 -60.74
C ALA A 3 8.45 -41.95 -59.36
N SER A 4 9.60 -41.30 -59.28
CA SER A 4 10.29 -41.03 -58.01
C SER A 4 9.73 -39.76 -57.39
N ILE A 5 9.04 -39.89 -56.26
CA ILE A 5 8.60 -38.78 -55.41
C ILE A 5 9.66 -38.59 -54.30
N PRO A 6 10.12 -37.37 -54.00
CA PRO A 6 10.99 -37.12 -52.85
C PRO A 6 10.15 -37.27 -51.58
N GLY A 7 10.41 -38.31 -50.78
CA GLY A 7 9.65 -38.59 -49.56
C GLY A 7 8.95 -39.96 -49.53
N GLY A 8 9.65 -41.04 -49.88
CA GLY A 8 9.42 -42.34 -49.25
C GLY A 8 8.25 -43.22 -49.71
N GLN A 9 7.45 -42.86 -50.71
CA GLN A 9 6.52 -43.83 -51.34
C GLN A 9 6.56 -43.74 -52.88
N SER A 10 7.19 -44.72 -53.52
CA SER A 10 7.13 -44.89 -54.97
C SER A 10 5.84 -45.64 -55.34
N ARG A 11 4.91 -44.98 -56.04
CA ARG A 11 3.73 -45.64 -56.62
C ARG A 11 4.09 -46.26 -57.97
N LEU A 12 3.83 -47.57 -58.13
CA LEU A 12 4.04 -48.33 -59.36
C LEU A 12 2.80 -48.23 -60.26
N VAL A 13 2.91 -47.52 -61.38
CA VAL A 13 1.85 -47.51 -62.42
C VAL A 13 2.12 -48.64 -63.42
N ALA A 14 1.23 -49.65 -63.42
CA ALA A 14 1.21 -50.75 -64.39
C ALA A 14 0.24 -50.44 -65.53
N ILE A 15 0.72 -50.48 -66.78
CA ILE A 15 -0.06 -50.23 -67.99
C ILE A 15 -0.21 -51.57 -68.71
N SER A 16 -1.42 -52.15 -68.74
CA SER A 16 -1.70 -53.35 -69.53
C SER A 16 -2.37 -52.97 -70.85
N GLY A 17 -1.77 -53.36 -71.97
CA GLY A 17 -2.39 -53.21 -73.30
C GLY A 17 -3.56 -54.19 -73.52
N PRO A 18 -4.39 -53.97 -74.56
CA PRO A 18 -5.71 -54.61 -74.71
C PRO A 18 -5.73 -56.13 -74.99
N THR A 19 -4.60 -56.84 -74.90
CA THR A 19 -4.57 -58.29 -75.23
C THR A 19 -3.68 -59.17 -74.35
N VAL A 20 -3.19 -58.71 -73.20
CA VAL A 20 -2.35 -59.56 -72.34
C VAL A 20 -3.08 -59.85 -71.03
N SER A 21 -3.46 -61.12 -70.82
CA SER A 21 -3.84 -61.62 -69.49
C SER A 21 -2.73 -61.26 -68.49
N PRO A 22 -3.07 -60.76 -67.30
CA PRO A 22 -2.06 -60.32 -66.35
C PRO A 22 -1.23 -61.52 -65.88
N PRO A 23 0.11 -61.46 -65.89
CA PRO A 23 0.89 -62.45 -65.16
C PRO A 23 0.58 -62.27 -63.67
N ALA A 24 0.33 -63.39 -63.01
CA ALA A 24 0.18 -63.44 -61.56
C ALA A 24 1.45 -62.94 -60.88
N ALA A 25 1.43 -61.69 -60.39
CA ALA A 25 2.17 -61.20 -59.23
C ALA A 25 2.18 -59.65 -59.22
N ILE A 26 1.17 -59.03 -58.61
CA ILE A 26 1.37 -57.72 -57.97
C ILE A 26 0.84 -57.88 -56.55
N SER A 27 1.72 -58.38 -55.69
CA SER A 27 1.50 -58.52 -54.27
C SER A 27 1.75 -57.17 -53.59
N ALA A 28 0.79 -56.74 -52.78
CA ALA A 28 0.95 -55.81 -51.65
C ALA A 28 1.33 -54.34 -51.95
N ALA A 29 0.62 -53.67 -52.86
CA ALA A 29 0.48 -52.21 -52.80
C ALA A 29 -1.02 -51.87 -52.76
N THR A 30 -1.49 -51.26 -51.68
CA THR A 30 -2.92 -50.92 -51.43
C THR A 30 -3.48 -49.81 -52.32
N ASP A 31 -2.73 -49.35 -53.33
CA ASP A 31 -3.22 -48.39 -54.33
C ASP A 31 -2.54 -48.62 -55.67
N VAL A 32 -3.14 -49.48 -56.49
CA VAL A 32 -2.80 -49.63 -57.91
C VAL A 32 -4.02 -49.20 -58.72
N LEU A 33 -3.95 -48.01 -59.32
CA LEU A 33 -4.99 -47.53 -60.23
C LEU A 33 -4.82 -48.25 -61.59
N LEU A 34 -5.69 -49.21 -61.90
CA LEU A 34 -5.72 -49.87 -63.21
C LEU A 34 -6.57 -49.03 -64.16
N VAL A 35 -5.92 -48.32 -65.07
CA VAL A 35 -6.58 -47.59 -66.17
C VAL A 35 -6.42 -48.37 -67.47
N ASN A 36 -7.53 -48.63 -68.17
CA ASN A 36 -7.57 -49.20 -69.52
C ASN A 36 -7.89 -48.08 -70.52
N PRO A 37 -6.88 -47.34 -71.03
CA PRO A 37 -7.10 -46.25 -71.96
C PRO A 37 -7.42 -46.81 -73.35
N THR A 38 -8.52 -46.33 -73.95
CA THR A 38 -8.97 -46.75 -75.28
C THR A 38 -8.30 -45.96 -76.41
N SER A 39 -7.51 -44.94 -76.10
CA SER A 39 -6.74 -44.14 -77.06
C SER A 39 -5.41 -43.63 -76.46
N TYR A 40 -4.49 -43.17 -77.32
CA TYR A 40 -3.19 -42.59 -76.91
C TYR A 40 -3.36 -41.22 -76.23
N GLU A 41 -4.46 -40.50 -76.49
CA GLU A 41 -4.81 -39.24 -75.83
C GLU A 41 -5.30 -39.49 -74.40
N ASP A 42 -6.05 -40.58 -74.15
CA ASP A 42 -6.48 -40.99 -72.80
C ASP A 42 -5.30 -41.40 -71.88
N LEU A 43 -4.14 -41.76 -72.47
CA LEU A 43 -2.92 -42.10 -71.73
C LEU A 43 -2.22 -40.86 -71.18
N ALA A 44 -2.31 -39.73 -71.87
CA ALA A 44 -1.78 -38.44 -71.40
C ALA A 44 -2.67 -37.88 -70.27
N ASP A 45 -3.99 -37.99 -70.41
CA ASP A 45 -4.94 -37.59 -69.36
C ASP A 45 -4.89 -38.53 -68.13
N ALA A 46 -4.68 -39.83 -68.31
CA ALA A 46 -4.50 -40.78 -67.20
C ALA A 46 -3.15 -40.61 -66.48
N LEU A 47 -2.09 -40.19 -67.19
CA LEU A 47 -0.80 -39.87 -66.58
C LEU A 47 -0.82 -38.49 -65.89
N ALA A 48 -1.59 -37.53 -66.43
CA ALA A 48 -1.90 -36.26 -65.78
C ALA A 48 -2.79 -36.44 -64.54
N ALA A 49 -3.72 -37.41 -64.55
CA ALA A 49 -4.54 -37.76 -63.39
C ALA A 49 -3.76 -38.55 -62.31
N ALA A 50 -2.71 -39.28 -62.69
CA ALA A 50 -1.85 -40.02 -61.76
C ALA A 50 -0.74 -39.17 -61.12
N ALA A 51 -0.55 -37.92 -61.55
CA ALA A 51 0.55 -37.04 -61.13
C ALA A 51 0.15 -35.86 -60.23
N THR A 52 -1.09 -35.77 -59.74
CA THR A 52 -1.55 -34.52 -59.08
C THR A 52 -2.32 -34.75 -57.78
N GLN A 53 -1.79 -35.60 -56.90
CA GLN A 53 -2.19 -35.56 -55.48
C GLN A 53 -0.95 -35.26 -54.66
N CYS A 54 -0.77 -33.97 -54.39
CA CYS A 54 0.21 -33.54 -53.40
C CYS A 54 -0.15 -34.16 -52.03
N PRO A 55 0.86 -34.51 -51.21
CA PRO A 55 0.61 -34.95 -49.84
C PRO A 55 -0.18 -33.91 -49.07
N ASN A 56 -0.85 -34.33 -47.99
CA ASN A 56 -1.46 -33.39 -47.05
C ASN A 56 -0.46 -32.30 -46.64
N CYS A 57 -0.94 -31.06 -46.53
CA CYS A 57 -0.12 -29.86 -46.30
C CYS A 57 0.72 -29.41 -47.48
N TYR A 58 0.46 -29.94 -48.68
CA TYR A 58 1.03 -29.43 -49.91
C TYR A 58 -0.06 -29.22 -50.96
N GLU A 59 0.06 -28.15 -51.72
CA GLU A 59 -0.81 -27.81 -52.83
C GLU A 59 -0.03 -27.81 -54.15
N CYS A 60 -0.71 -28.13 -55.25
CA CYS A 60 -0.07 -28.17 -56.56
C CYS A 60 0.03 -26.76 -57.13
N ASN A 61 1.26 -26.29 -57.34
CA ASN A 61 1.52 -25.11 -58.15
C ASN A 61 1.15 -25.46 -59.60
N THR A 62 0.16 -24.76 -60.16
CA THR A 62 -0.39 -25.05 -61.50
C THR A 62 0.51 -24.58 -62.64
N GLU A 63 1.49 -23.72 -62.37
CA GLU A 63 2.45 -23.22 -63.34
C GLU A 63 3.69 -24.13 -63.44
N THR A 64 4.17 -24.63 -62.31
CA THR A 64 5.40 -25.44 -62.23
C THR A 64 5.13 -26.94 -62.13
N GLY A 65 3.91 -27.34 -61.74
CA GLY A 65 3.55 -28.72 -61.44
C GLY A 65 4.21 -29.26 -60.15
N ALA A 66 4.85 -28.40 -59.36
CA ALA A 66 5.47 -28.78 -58.10
C ALA A 66 4.47 -28.76 -56.94
N CYS A 67 4.69 -29.60 -55.94
CA CYS A 67 3.97 -29.51 -54.67
C CYS A 67 4.67 -28.49 -53.76
N GLU A 68 3.95 -27.44 -53.40
CA GLU A 68 4.43 -26.39 -52.51
C GLU A 68 3.72 -26.47 -51.15
N PRO A 69 4.34 -26.04 -50.05
CA PRO A 69 3.69 -26.03 -48.75
C PRO A 69 2.35 -25.31 -48.84
N LYS A 70 1.31 -25.94 -48.30
CA LYS A 70 0.00 -25.33 -48.17
C LYS A 70 0.13 -24.12 -47.25
N ASP A 71 -0.35 -22.98 -47.72
CA ASP A 71 -0.42 -21.78 -46.91
C ASP A 71 -1.56 -21.91 -45.90
N CYS A 72 -1.24 -21.72 -44.62
CA CYS A 72 -2.17 -21.77 -43.51
C CYS A 72 -2.19 -20.46 -42.73
N ASP A 73 -1.58 -19.39 -43.25
CA ASP A 73 -1.60 -18.07 -42.65
C ASP A 73 -3.04 -17.54 -42.55
N ASP A 74 -3.54 -17.37 -41.33
CA ASP A 74 -4.87 -16.77 -41.08
C ASP A 74 -4.82 -15.25 -40.91
N SER A 75 -3.64 -14.66 -41.09
CA SER A 75 -3.34 -13.25 -40.90
C SER A 75 -3.57 -12.74 -39.48
N ASP A 76 -3.72 -13.62 -38.48
CA ASP A 76 -3.70 -13.26 -37.06
C ASP A 76 -2.27 -13.36 -36.50
N PRO A 77 -1.61 -12.24 -36.17
CA PRO A 77 -0.25 -12.27 -35.61
C PRO A 77 -0.17 -13.00 -34.25
N CYS A 78 -1.31 -13.26 -33.62
CA CYS A 78 -1.45 -13.92 -32.33
C CYS A 78 -1.77 -15.42 -32.44
N THR A 79 -1.69 -16.00 -33.63
CA THR A 79 -1.74 -17.44 -33.85
C THR A 79 -0.39 -17.97 -34.31
N ILE A 80 -0.16 -19.25 -34.04
CA ILE A 80 0.89 -20.05 -34.65
C ILE A 80 0.20 -20.98 -35.65
N ASP A 81 0.41 -20.68 -36.92
CA ASP A 81 -0.20 -21.39 -38.02
C ASP A 81 0.60 -22.63 -38.40
N SER A 82 -0.11 -23.73 -38.54
CA SER A 82 0.46 -25.00 -38.97
C SER A 82 -0.56 -25.78 -39.78
N CYS A 83 -0.08 -26.71 -40.59
CA CYS A 83 -0.94 -27.67 -41.25
C CYS A 83 -0.80 -29.03 -40.57
N ASP A 84 -1.93 -29.66 -40.25
CA ASP A 84 -1.96 -31.02 -39.72
C ASP A 84 -1.62 -32.03 -40.85
N PRO A 85 -0.47 -32.73 -40.78
CA PRO A 85 -0.04 -33.66 -41.84
C PRO A 85 -0.97 -34.88 -42.00
N GLN A 86 -1.81 -35.19 -41.01
CA GLN A 86 -2.75 -36.31 -41.07
C GLN A 86 -4.03 -35.94 -41.81
N THR A 87 -4.55 -34.75 -41.57
CA THR A 87 -5.86 -34.31 -42.10
C THR A 87 -5.75 -33.34 -43.27
N GLY A 88 -4.61 -32.65 -43.43
CA GLY A 88 -4.41 -31.59 -44.41
C GLY A 88 -5.13 -30.28 -44.08
N ASN A 89 -5.69 -30.18 -42.87
CA ASN A 89 -6.38 -28.99 -42.38
C ASN A 89 -5.39 -28.02 -41.73
N CYS A 90 -5.67 -26.72 -41.84
CA CYS A 90 -4.94 -25.69 -41.13
C CYS A 90 -5.35 -25.67 -39.65
N VAL A 91 -4.38 -25.44 -38.78
CA VAL A 91 -4.50 -25.35 -37.34
C VAL A 91 -3.84 -24.05 -36.90
N HIS A 92 -4.64 -23.18 -36.30
CA HIS A 92 -4.25 -21.86 -35.82
C HIS A 92 -4.26 -21.92 -34.29
N THR A 93 -3.08 -22.08 -33.68
CA THR A 93 -2.99 -22.22 -32.22
C THR A 93 -2.74 -20.86 -31.60
N PRO A 94 -3.53 -20.39 -30.61
CA PRO A 94 -3.24 -19.14 -29.93
C PRO A 94 -1.81 -19.12 -29.40
N LYS A 95 -1.13 -18.00 -29.62
CA LYS A 95 0.22 -17.77 -29.10
C LYS A 95 0.16 -17.68 -27.58
N ASP A 96 1.02 -18.45 -26.92
CA ASP A 96 1.17 -18.41 -25.47
C ASP A 96 2.03 -17.20 -25.08
N CYS A 97 1.45 -16.34 -24.25
CA CYS A 97 2.10 -15.12 -23.74
C CYS A 97 2.25 -15.13 -22.21
N ASP A 98 1.97 -16.26 -21.56
CA ASP A 98 2.15 -16.43 -20.12
C ASP A 98 3.61 -16.18 -19.72
N ASP A 99 3.86 -15.16 -18.91
CA ASP A 99 5.20 -14.86 -18.38
C ASP A 99 5.49 -15.51 -17.02
N GLY A 100 4.49 -16.20 -16.46
CA GLY A 100 4.55 -16.87 -15.18
C GLY A 100 4.45 -15.95 -13.97
N ASP A 101 4.27 -14.64 -14.15
CA ASP A 101 3.97 -13.71 -13.07
C ASP A 101 2.45 -13.67 -12.82
N PRO A 102 1.95 -14.12 -11.66
CA PRO A 102 0.51 -14.03 -11.39
C PRO A 102 0.00 -12.59 -11.29
N CYS A 103 0.90 -11.60 -11.21
CA CYS A 103 0.60 -10.18 -11.09
C CYS A 103 0.67 -9.42 -12.43
N THR A 104 0.63 -10.13 -13.55
CA THR A 104 0.49 -9.56 -14.89
C THR A 104 -0.80 -10.06 -15.55
N ILE A 105 -1.34 -9.23 -16.45
CA ILE A 105 -2.37 -9.60 -17.41
C ILE A 105 -1.66 -9.82 -18.73
N ASP A 106 -1.61 -11.08 -19.13
CA ASP A 106 -0.90 -11.51 -20.33
C ASP A 106 -1.81 -11.51 -21.54
N SER A 107 -1.33 -10.89 -22.60
CA SER A 107 -2.07 -10.76 -23.84
C SER A 107 -1.13 -10.73 -25.03
N CYS A 108 -1.66 -11.06 -26.20
CA CYS A 108 -0.97 -10.83 -27.46
C CYS A 108 -1.54 -9.58 -28.13
N ASP A 109 -0.66 -8.69 -28.57
CA ASP A 109 -1.05 -7.49 -29.33
C ASP A 109 -1.54 -7.90 -30.73
N PRO A 110 -2.82 -7.70 -31.08
CA PRO A 110 -3.39 -8.14 -32.35
C PRO A 110 -2.81 -7.41 -33.57
N GLN A 111 -2.09 -6.30 -33.39
CA GLN A 111 -1.46 -5.57 -34.50
C GLN A 111 -0.03 -6.04 -34.76
N THR A 112 0.71 -6.40 -33.71
CA THR A 112 2.14 -6.69 -33.81
C THR A 112 2.49 -8.15 -33.58
N GLY A 113 1.59 -8.94 -32.98
CA GLY A 113 1.82 -10.32 -32.59
C GLY A 113 2.78 -10.48 -31.40
N ASN A 114 3.16 -9.37 -30.76
CA ASN A 114 4.05 -9.40 -29.60
C ASN A 114 3.26 -9.67 -28.32
N CYS A 115 3.87 -10.39 -27.40
CA CYS A 115 3.31 -10.56 -26.06
C CYS A 115 3.44 -9.26 -25.27
N VAL A 116 2.36 -8.94 -24.54
CA VAL A 116 2.23 -7.79 -23.67
C VAL A 116 1.79 -8.30 -22.31
N ASN A 117 2.65 -8.12 -21.33
CA ASN A 117 2.44 -8.49 -19.93
C ASN A 117 2.20 -7.20 -19.15
N THR A 118 0.95 -6.91 -18.84
CA THR A 118 0.57 -5.64 -18.19
C THR A 118 0.45 -5.86 -16.69
N PRO A 119 1.23 -5.17 -15.82
CA PRO A 119 1.09 -5.32 -14.38
C PRO A 119 -0.35 -5.08 -13.92
N ILE A 120 -0.84 -5.89 -12.98
CA ILE A 120 -2.12 -5.66 -12.31
C ILE A 120 -2.00 -4.37 -11.49
N ASP A 121 -2.90 -3.43 -11.77
CA ASP A 121 -3.03 -2.21 -11.01
C ASP A 121 -3.81 -2.46 -9.73
N CYS A 122 -3.17 -2.23 -8.59
CA CYS A 122 -3.74 -2.43 -7.26
C CYS A 122 -3.92 -1.13 -6.47
N ASP A 123 -3.71 0.02 -7.11
CA ASP A 123 -3.90 1.34 -6.49
C ASP A 123 -5.36 1.51 -6.02
N ASP A 124 -5.58 1.58 -4.71
CA ASP A 124 -6.90 1.83 -4.12
C ASP A 124 -7.21 3.31 -3.88
N SER A 125 -6.30 4.19 -4.31
CA SER A 125 -6.34 5.64 -4.15
C SER A 125 -6.30 6.12 -2.69
N ASP A 126 -5.98 5.27 -1.72
CA ASP A 126 -5.71 5.67 -0.34
C ASP A 126 -4.20 5.95 -0.17
N PRO A 127 -3.77 7.20 0.08
CA PRO A 127 -2.35 7.50 0.29
C PRO A 127 -1.75 6.83 1.54
N CYS A 128 -2.61 6.31 2.42
CA CYS A 128 -2.25 5.65 3.67
C CYS A 128 -2.26 4.13 3.58
N THR A 129 -2.31 3.56 2.37
CA THR A 129 -2.06 2.15 2.11
C THR A 129 -0.76 1.96 1.31
N ASP A 130 -0.11 0.84 1.56
CA ASP A 130 0.92 0.28 0.69
C ASP A 130 0.26 -0.79 -0.18
N ASP A 131 0.16 -0.48 -1.47
CA ASP A 131 -0.56 -1.27 -2.45
C ASP A 131 0.38 -2.18 -3.22
N SER A 132 0.04 -3.47 -3.27
CA SER A 132 0.84 -4.46 -3.97
C SER A 132 -0.02 -5.59 -4.49
N CYS A 133 0.40 -6.19 -5.61
CA CYS A 133 -0.14 -7.46 -6.03
C CYS A 133 0.66 -8.61 -5.39
N VAL A 134 -0.05 -9.54 -4.75
CA VAL A 134 0.52 -10.75 -4.17
C VAL A 134 -0.26 -11.96 -4.68
N ALA A 135 0.41 -12.85 -5.40
CA ALA A 135 -0.19 -14.06 -5.97
C ALA A 135 -1.45 -13.78 -6.82
N GLY A 136 -1.41 -12.71 -7.62
CA GLY A 136 -2.51 -12.32 -8.52
C GLY A 136 -3.72 -11.71 -7.81
N GLN A 137 -3.56 -11.29 -6.55
CA GLN A 137 -4.59 -10.59 -5.79
C GLN A 137 -4.03 -9.28 -5.27
N CYS A 138 -4.83 -8.22 -5.32
CA CYS A 138 -4.45 -6.94 -4.74
C CYS A 138 -4.50 -6.99 -3.22
N GLN A 139 -3.44 -6.48 -2.61
CA GLN A 139 -3.29 -6.31 -1.17
C GLN A 139 -2.98 -4.84 -0.90
N ASN A 140 -3.90 -4.19 -0.20
CA ASN A 140 -3.81 -2.81 0.27
C ASN A 140 -3.59 -2.86 1.79
N THR A 141 -2.36 -2.63 2.23
CA THR A 141 -2.02 -2.75 3.67
C THR A 141 -1.86 -1.37 4.26
N ALA A 142 -2.49 -1.09 5.41
CA ALA A 142 -2.32 0.20 6.07
C ALA A 142 -0.83 0.52 6.32
N LYS A 143 -0.41 1.70 5.87
CA LYS A 143 0.95 2.22 6.07
C LYS A 143 1.24 2.31 7.56
N ASN A 144 2.40 1.78 7.96
CA ASN A 144 2.83 1.87 9.35
C ASN A 144 3.50 3.22 9.62
N CYS A 145 2.89 4.03 10.49
CA CYS A 145 3.41 5.34 10.91
C CYS A 145 3.98 5.35 12.34
N ASP A 146 4.08 4.18 12.97
CA ASP A 146 4.71 4.02 14.30
C ASP A 146 6.16 4.51 14.30
N ASP A 147 6.45 5.55 15.07
CA ASP A 147 7.80 6.11 15.22
C ASP A 147 8.58 5.50 16.40
N GLY A 148 7.94 4.62 17.16
CA GLY A 148 8.48 3.95 18.33
C GLY A 148 8.52 4.81 19.60
N ASP A 149 8.05 6.06 19.56
CA ASP A 149 7.87 6.89 20.75
C ASP A 149 6.48 6.60 21.36
N PRO A 150 6.39 6.02 22.57
CA PRO A 150 5.09 5.78 23.18
C PRO A 150 4.37 7.09 23.55
N CYS A 151 5.05 8.24 23.51
CA CYS A 151 4.53 9.56 23.84
C CYS A 151 4.08 10.36 22.61
N THR A 152 3.89 9.72 21.47
CA THR A 152 3.29 10.28 20.26
C THR A 152 1.99 9.54 19.92
N ILE A 153 1.09 10.25 19.26
CA ILE A 153 -0.07 9.70 18.57
C ILE A 153 0.30 9.65 17.09
N ASP A 154 0.44 8.44 16.59
CA ASP A 154 0.87 8.18 15.24
C ASP A 154 -0.32 8.01 14.31
N SER A 155 -0.29 8.74 13.21
CA SER A 155 -1.34 8.72 12.20
C SER A 155 -0.75 8.93 10.82
N CYS A 156 -1.50 8.52 9.80
CA CYS A 156 -1.20 8.88 8.43
C CYS A 156 -2.16 10.00 7.99
N ASP A 157 -1.61 11.04 7.35
CA ASP A 157 -2.41 12.11 6.75
C ASP A 157 -3.14 11.59 5.49
N PRO A 158 -4.48 11.52 5.48
CA PRO A 158 -5.24 10.95 4.36
C PRO A 158 -5.15 11.77 3.07
N GLN A 159 -4.66 13.02 3.11
CA GLN A 159 -4.46 13.82 1.91
C GLN A 159 -3.08 13.66 1.30
N THR A 160 -2.06 13.51 2.14
CA THR A 160 -0.66 13.52 1.69
C THR A 160 0.02 12.16 1.75
N GLY A 161 -0.54 11.21 2.50
CA GLY A 161 0.04 9.88 2.73
C GLY A 161 1.29 9.91 3.62
N ASN A 162 1.60 11.06 4.23
CA ASN A 162 2.74 11.23 5.12
C ASN A 162 2.36 10.83 6.55
N CYS A 163 3.31 10.25 7.27
CA CYS A 163 3.15 9.99 8.68
C CYS A 163 3.22 11.30 9.49
N VAL A 164 2.32 11.39 10.47
CA VAL A 164 2.18 12.49 11.40
C VAL A 164 2.23 11.91 12.81
N ASN A 165 3.28 12.26 13.55
CA ASN A 165 3.51 11.84 14.92
C ASN A 165 3.28 13.05 15.82
N THR A 166 2.14 13.08 16.52
CA THR A 166 1.75 14.22 17.34
C THR A 166 2.08 13.94 18.80
N PRO A 167 2.91 14.74 19.50
CA PRO A 167 3.18 14.53 20.92
C PRO A 167 1.89 14.48 21.74
N ILE A 168 1.82 13.56 22.70
CA ILE A 168 0.74 13.51 23.67
C ILE A 168 0.82 14.78 24.54
N ASP A 169 -0.30 15.50 24.59
CA ASP A 169 -0.47 16.63 25.49
C ASP A 169 -0.83 16.13 26.90
N CYS A 170 0.01 16.43 27.87
CA CYS A 170 -0.14 16.03 29.27
C CYS A 170 -0.40 17.20 30.22
N ASP A 171 -0.57 18.41 29.68
CA ASP A 171 -0.89 19.61 30.45
C ASP A 171 -2.18 19.41 31.25
N ASP A 172 -2.08 19.39 32.58
CA ASP A 172 -3.25 19.27 33.47
C ASP A 172 -3.80 20.63 33.91
N SER A 173 -3.24 21.72 33.37
CA SER A 173 -3.54 23.11 33.70
C SER A 173 -3.26 23.49 35.15
N ASP A 174 -2.47 22.71 35.88
CA ASP A 174 -1.95 23.06 37.20
C ASP A 174 -0.53 23.67 37.04
N GLU A 175 -0.37 24.93 37.40
CA GLU A 175 0.94 25.60 37.32
C GLU A 175 1.96 25.05 38.33
N CYS A 176 1.50 24.25 39.30
CA CYS A 176 2.32 23.62 40.32
C CYS A 176 2.68 22.15 40.04
N THR A 177 2.40 21.66 38.84
CA THR A 177 2.86 20.37 38.35
C THR A 177 3.90 20.56 37.24
N THR A 178 4.83 19.60 37.13
CA THR A 178 5.64 19.41 35.94
C THR A 178 5.03 18.27 35.15
N ASP A 179 4.51 18.59 33.99
CA ASP A 179 3.79 17.63 33.14
C ASP A 179 4.72 16.99 32.13
N SER A 180 4.68 15.67 32.08
CA SER A 180 5.49 14.90 31.15
C SER A 180 4.78 13.63 30.73
N CYS A 181 5.07 13.17 29.52
CA CYS A 181 4.70 11.82 29.11
C CYS A 181 5.85 10.86 29.43
N VAL A 182 5.53 9.76 30.11
CA VAL A 182 6.46 8.68 30.43
C VAL A 182 5.83 7.36 30.02
N ALA A 183 6.47 6.66 29.07
CA ALA A 183 6.01 5.36 28.56
C ALA A 183 4.53 5.37 28.08
N GLY A 184 4.12 6.48 27.44
CA GLY A 184 2.77 6.65 26.89
C GLY A 184 1.69 6.98 27.93
N GLN A 185 2.09 7.37 29.14
CA GLN A 185 1.19 7.81 30.19
C GLN A 185 1.59 9.21 30.64
N CYS A 186 0.60 10.08 30.86
CA CYS A 186 0.83 11.38 31.46
C CYS A 186 1.18 11.23 32.94
N VAL A 187 2.22 11.94 33.33
CA VAL A 187 2.74 12.03 34.70
C VAL A 187 2.86 13.51 35.03
N ASN A 188 2.17 13.91 36.09
CA ASN A 188 2.14 15.28 36.61
C ASN A 188 2.85 15.26 37.97
N GLU A 189 4.07 15.79 38.05
CA GLU A 189 4.89 15.77 39.26
C GLU A 189 4.79 17.11 40.01
N GLU A 190 4.36 17.09 41.28
CA GLU A 190 4.26 18.31 42.09
C GLU A 190 5.62 19.01 42.24
N ILE A 191 5.63 20.33 41.99
CA ILE A 191 6.81 21.18 42.18
C ILE A 191 6.92 21.54 43.67
N PRO A 192 8.02 21.16 44.36
CA PRO A 192 8.21 21.52 45.77
C PRO A 192 8.27 23.03 45.97
N ASP A 193 7.61 23.52 47.03
CA ASP A 193 7.48 24.94 47.33
C ASP A 193 6.81 25.78 46.22
N CYS A 194 6.07 25.13 45.31
CA CYS A 194 5.24 25.87 44.37
C CYS A 194 4.17 26.65 45.11
N ARG A 195 4.39 27.96 45.16
CA ARG A 195 3.42 28.95 45.54
C ARG A 195 3.18 29.78 44.28
N CYS A 196 1.92 29.88 43.86
CA CYS A 196 1.51 30.70 42.73
C CYS A 196 2.25 32.05 42.79
N GLU A 197 2.95 32.45 41.74
CA GLU A 197 3.64 33.74 41.70
C GLU A 197 2.65 34.93 41.79
N GLU A 198 1.35 34.68 41.63
CA GLU A 198 0.28 35.65 41.92
C GLU A 198 -0.07 35.79 43.42
N CYS A 199 0.55 35.02 44.32
CA CYS A 199 0.36 35.12 45.76
C CYS A 199 1.54 35.80 46.50
N TYR A 200 2.47 36.45 45.79
CA TYR A 200 3.41 37.36 46.45
C TYR A 200 2.72 38.70 46.71
N GLU A 201 2.05 38.79 47.86
CA GLU A 201 1.71 40.09 48.42
C GLU A 201 3.01 40.80 48.84
N THR A 202 3.35 41.91 48.20
CA THR A 202 4.31 42.85 48.80
C THR A 202 3.66 43.44 50.04
N VAL A 203 3.93 42.84 51.20
CA VAL A 203 3.54 43.40 52.49
C VAL A 203 4.58 44.47 52.87
N THR A 204 4.25 45.74 52.66
CA THR A 204 5.07 46.86 53.13
C THR A 204 4.70 47.19 54.57
N GLN A 205 5.60 46.91 55.51
CA GLN A 205 5.47 47.29 56.91
C GLN A 205 6.01 48.70 57.13
N THR A 206 5.17 49.62 57.62
CA THR A 206 5.62 50.95 58.07
C THR A 206 5.43 51.07 59.58
N ILE A 207 6.52 51.39 60.29
CA ILE A 207 6.50 51.63 61.73
C ILE A 207 6.19 53.11 61.97
N VAL A 208 5.05 53.40 62.58
CA VAL A 208 4.73 54.76 63.06
C VAL A 208 4.81 54.74 64.58
N SER A 209 5.78 55.48 65.11
CA SER A 209 5.93 55.69 66.56
C SER A 209 5.32 57.05 66.89
N ASP A 210 4.40 57.11 67.84
CA ASP A 210 3.93 58.38 68.38
C ASP A 210 4.72 58.78 69.65
N ASP A 211 4.64 60.05 70.04
CA ASP A 211 5.32 60.58 71.23
C ASP A 211 4.79 60.00 72.55
N SER A 212 3.80 59.09 72.51
CA SER A 212 3.26 58.38 73.66
C SER A 212 3.99 57.07 73.98
N GLY A 213 4.92 56.65 73.11
CA GLY A 213 5.63 55.38 73.24
C GLY A 213 4.85 54.17 72.71
N THR A 214 3.75 54.40 71.99
CA THR A 214 2.97 53.33 71.35
C THR A 214 3.48 53.12 69.93
N THR A 215 4.04 51.93 69.66
CA THR A 215 4.44 51.53 68.30
C THR A 215 3.23 50.96 67.57
N THR A 216 2.78 51.64 66.52
CA THR A 216 1.71 51.14 65.64
C THR A 216 2.34 50.58 64.36
N TYR A 217 2.02 49.33 64.05
CA TYR A 217 2.41 48.69 62.79
C TYR A 217 1.27 48.86 61.79
N VAL A 218 1.55 49.53 60.67
CA VAL A 218 0.62 49.63 59.55
C VAL A 218 1.10 48.70 58.45
N ILE A 219 0.25 47.75 58.10
CA ILE A 219 0.46 46.76 57.04
C ILE A 219 -0.41 47.20 55.86
N TYR A 220 0.21 47.46 54.72
CA TYR A 220 -0.49 47.73 53.46
C TYR A 220 -0.51 46.45 52.62
N SER A 221 -1.69 46.11 52.08
CA SER A 221 -1.86 45.11 51.02
C SER A 221 -2.49 45.80 49.82
N GLU A 222 -1.87 45.69 48.64
CA GLU A 222 -2.27 46.46 47.46
C GLU A 222 -3.35 45.78 46.60
N ASN A 223 -3.82 44.57 46.96
CA ASN A 223 -4.66 43.76 46.07
C ASN A 223 -6.11 43.54 46.49
N PHE A 224 -6.58 44.13 47.59
CA PHE A 224 -8.03 44.18 47.81
C PHE A 224 -8.64 45.35 47.05
N SER A 225 -9.76 45.12 46.36
CA SER A 225 -10.59 46.18 45.75
C SER A 225 -11.14 47.20 46.76
N VAL A 226 -10.78 47.06 48.04
CA VAL A 226 -10.89 48.04 49.11
C VAL A 226 -9.56 48.08 49.88
N PRO A 227 -8.88 49.23 50.02
CA PRO A 227 -7.77 49.33 50.96
C PRO A 227 -8.32 49.19 52.37
N PHE A 228 -7.90 48.16 53.12
CA PHE A 228 -8.23 48.04 54.54
C PHE A 228 -7.01 48.36 55.39
N VAL A 229 -7.24 49.00 56.54
CA VAL A 229 -6.20 49.34 57.51
C VAL A 229 -6.40 48.39 58.69
N ALA A 230 -5.49 47.44 58.87
CA ALA A 230 -5.45 46.63 60.09
C ALA A 230 -4.70 47.42 61.17
N PHE A 231 -5.36 47.69 62.30
CA PHE A 231 -4.76 48.34 63.46
C PHE A 231 -4.31 47.28 64.46
N LEU A 232 -3.00 47.11 64.64
CA LEU A 232 -2.45 46.34 65.74
C LEU A 232 -2.20 47.29 66.91
N ALA A 233 -3.05 47.23 67.93
CA ALA A 233 -2.80 47.87 69.22
C ALA A 233 -2.11 46.86 70.14
N TRP A 234 -0.87 47.13 70.54
CA TRP A 234 -0.21 46.40 71.60
C TRP A 234 -0.46 47.14 72.94
N GLU A 235 -1.11 46.49 73.90
CA GLU A 235 -1.06 46.94 75.29
C GLU A 235 0.17 46.32 75.96
N PRO A 236 1.10 47.12 76.52
CA PRO A 236 2.20 46.58 77.30
C PRO A 236 1.63 45.93 78.56
N THR A 237 1.54 44.60 78.59
CA THR A 237 1.57 43.91 79.87
C THR A 237 3.02 43.92 80.32
N THR A 238 3.28 44.68 81.38
CA THR A 238 4.57 44.66 82.07
C THR A 238 4.83 43.22 82.51
N ASP A 239 5.95 42.65 82.05
CA ASP A 239 6.58 41.41 82.52
C ASP A 239 6.49 40.17 81.59
N ALA A 240 6.96 40.31 80.34
CA ALA A 240 7.34 39.15 79.52
C ALA A 240 8.71 39.39 78.83
N THR A 241 9.70 38.59 79.21
CA THR A 241 11.01 38.47 78.54
C THR A 241 10.87 37.80 77.16
N PRO A 242 11.60 38.22 76.12
CA PRO A 242 11.39 37.75 74.74
C PRO A 242 12.08 36.40 74.53
N SER A 243 11.32 35.29 74.52
CA SER A 243 11.85 34.01 74.02
C SER A 243 10.82 33.10 73.34
N SER A 244 9.64 33.60 72.99
CA SER A 244 8.72 32.88 72.11
C SER A 244 7.86 33.88 71.34
N TRP A 245 8.21 34.12 70.09
CA TRP A 245 7.43 34.92 69.16
C TRP A 245 6.30 34.04 68.61
N ASP A 246 5.14 34.12 69.24
CA ASP A 246 3.90 33.57 68.70
C ASP A 246 2.86 34.69 68.79
N THR A 247 2.83 35.56 67.78
CA THR A 247 1.83 36.62 67.68
C THR A 247 0.55 36.01 67.12
N GLN A 248 -0.45 35.84 67.97
CA GLN A 248 -1.82 35.53 67.53
C GLN A 248 -2.43 36.78 66.89
N LEU A 249 -2.64 36.72 65.58
CA LEU A 249 -3.48 37.66 64.85
C LEU A 249 -4.94 37.21 65.02
N ASN A 250 -5.76 38.02 65.68
CA ASN A 250 -7.21 37.88 65.63
C ASN A 250 -7.75 38.86 64.60
N TYR A 251 -8.26 38.34 63.48
CA TYR A 251 -8.96 39.12 62.47
C TYR A 251 -10.44 39.25 62.89
N ASP A 252 -10.94 40.47 63.08
CA ASP A 252 -12.38 40.69 63.17
C ASP A 252 -12.92 40.99 61.76
N PHE A 253 -13.46 39.98 61.09
CA PHE A 253 -14.25 40.17 59.88
C PHE A 253 -15.63 40.72 60.26
N SER A 254 -15.71 42.02 60.57
CA SER A 254 -16.99 42.70 60.73
C SER A 254 -17.62 42.97 59.36
N GLY A 255 -18.00 41.91 58.65
CA GLY A 255 -18.62 41.99 57.34
C GLY A 255 -18.59 40.66 56.60
N SER A 256 -19.74 39.99 56.57
CA SER A 256 -20.03 38.77 55.81
C SER A 256 -19.20 37.51 56.11
N GLY A 257 -19.56 36.82 57.20
CA GLY A 257 -19.57 35.33 57.24
C GLY A 257 -18.31 34.57 56.86
N ALA A 258 -17.11 35.15 57.01
CA ALA A 258 -15.86 34.48 56.71
C ALA A 258 -15.42 33.56 57.87
N ASP A 259 -14.99 32.36 57.52
CA ASP A 259 -14.33 31.41 58.42
C ASP A 259 -13.05 32.04 58.98
N TRP A 260 -12.78 31.77 60.26
CA TRP A 260 -11.60 32.28 60.95
C TRP A 260 -10.34 31.59 60.42
N ILE A 261 -9.52 32.31 59.66
CA ILE A 261 -8.20 31.84 59.26
C ILE A 261 -7.21 32.24 60.36
N TRP A 262 -6.63 31.24 61.02
CA TRP A 262 -5.59 31.42 62.02
C TRP A 262 -4.23 31.29 61.34
N GLU A 263 -3.54 32.40 61.12
CA GLU A 263 -2.16 32.38 60.64
C GLU A 263 -1.20 32.86 61.73
N SER A 264 -0.21 32.01 62.01
CA SER A 264 0.90 32.30 62.92
C SER A 264 2.11 32.69 62.08
N TYR A 265 2.52 33.94 62.17
CA TYR A 265 3.72 34.44 61.49
C TYR A 265 4.93 34.32 62.43
N ARG A 266 5.99 33.65 61.96
CA ARG A 266 7.33 33.79 62.57
C ARG A 266 8.03 34.96 61.91
N VAL A 267 8.20 36.05 62.65
CA VAL A 267 9.06 37.16 62.23
C VAL A 267 10.50 36.75 62.53
N GLN A 268 11.33 36.61 61.49
CA GLN A 268 12.80 36.55 61.62
C GLN A 268 13.36 37.94 61.32
N ASP A 269 14.20 38.44 62.22
CA ASP A 269 14.98 39.69 62.06
C ASP A 269 15.98 39.62 60.89
#